data_AF-A0A351FN75-F1
#
_entry.id   AF-A0A351FN75-F1
#
_cell.length_a   1.000
_cell.length_b   1.000
_cell.length_c   1.000
_cell.angle_alpha   90.00
_cell.angle_beta   90.00
_cell.angle_gamma   90.00
#
_symmetry.space_group_name_H-M   'P 1'
#
loop_
_entity.id
_entity.type
_entity.pdbx_description
1 polymer ?
#
loop_
_entity_poly.entity_id
_entity_poly.type
_entity_poly.pdbx_seq_one_letter_code
_entity_poly.pdbx_strand_id
1 'polypeptide(L)'
;MAVMTRFASYLTIVAFCTSGAFAEAPDDDVYTHQIKPILRARCYACHGALKQAAGLRLDTGRAIREGSENGQIISADPIDSATLLARVTATDDDQRMPPQGQPLTSSQVALLRRWILAGAQSPQNELPEEDPQQHWAFQKPQRPTLPAVTNPDWPNNPIDFFVHAHYDRQGLSPTLDATPAELLRRVFLDLTGLPPTPEQLARFTAHPTDDHYRHFVDELLASPQYGERWGRHWLDLARFGESDGFERNNVRNN
;
A
#
# COMPACT_ATOMS: atom_id res chain seq x y z
N MET A 1 7.68 -56.31 -75.32
CA MET A 1 6.33 -55.69 -75.31
C MET A 1 5.99 -55.38 -73.85
N ALA A 2 6.27 -54.16 -73.40
CA ALA A 2 5.90 -53.67 -72.07
C ALA A 2 5.77 -52.13 -72.18
N VAL A 3 4.55 -51.64 -72.01
CA VAL A 3 4.18 -50.22 -72.10
C VAL A 3 4.15 -49.65 -70.67
N MET A 4 4.83 -48.54 -70.46
CA MET A 4 5.00 -47.87 -69.16
C MET A 4 4.05 -46.67 -69.10
N THR A 5 2.99 -46.76 -68.31
CA THR A 5 1.98 -45.70 -68.12
C THR A 5 2.33 -44.88 -66.87
N ARG A 6 2.53 -43.57 -67.02
CA ARG A 6 2.75 -42.64 -65.91
C ARG A 6 1.42 -41.99 -65.50
N PHE A 7 1.04 -42.13 -64.23
CA PHE A 7 -0.07 -41.38 -63.63
C PHE A 7 0.42 -40.03 -63.09
N ALA A 8 -0.26 -38.95 -63.46
CA ALA A 8 -0.05 -37.61 -62.92
C ALA A 8 -1.11 -37.34 -61.84
N SER A 9 -0.67 -37.06 -60.61
CA SER A 9 -1.54 -36.65 -59.50
C SER A 9 -1.54 -35.12 -59.40
N TYR A 10 -2.71 -34.50 -59.55
CA TYR A 10 -2.91 -33.07 -59.33
C TYR A 10 -3.21 -32.82 -57.84
N LEU A 11 -2.44 -31.94 -57.20
CA LEU A 11 -2.62 -31.51 -55.82
C LEU A 11 -3.35 -30.16 -55.80
N THR A 12 -4.61 -30.16 -55.35
CA THR A 12 -5.44 -28.95 -55.21
C THR A 12 -5.16 -28.30 -53.86
N ILE A 13 -4.64 -27.06 -53.86
CA ILE A 13 -4.40 -26.27 -52.63
C ILE A 13 -5.66 -25.47 -52.32
N VAL A 14 -6.28 -25.74 -51.17
CA VAL A 14 -7.39 -24.95 -50.61
C VAL A 14 -6.81 -23.86 -49.70
N ALA A 15 -6.99 -22.59 -50.08
CA ALA A 15 -6.57 -21.44 -49.29
C ALA A 15 -7.63 -21.11 -48.22
N PHE A 16 -7.28 -21.24 -46.95
CA PHE A 16 -8.13 -20.90 -45.81
C PHE A 16 -7.81 -19.45 -45.39
N CYS A 17 -8.70 -18.50 -45.70
CA CYS A 17 -8.62 -17.13 -45.19
C CYS A 17 -9.05 -17.09 -43.73
N THR A 18 -8.09 -17.02 -42.82
CA THR A 18 -8.35 -16.71 -41.41
C THR A 18 -8.50 -15.20 -41.24
N SER A 19 -9.75 -14.74 -41.13
CA SER A 19 -10.05 -13.39 -40.64
C SER A 19 -9.63 -13.27 -39.18
N GLY A 20 -8.53 -12.59 -38.91
CA GLY A 20 -8.14 -12.21 -37.56
C GLY A 20 -9.07 -11.13 -37.03
N ALA A 21 -9.96 -11.50 -36.11
CA ALA A 21 -10.61 -10.53 -35.25
C ALA A 21 -9.55 -9.94 -34.31
N PHE A 22 -9.26 -8.65 -34.43
CA PHE A 22 -8.53 -7.93 -33.40
C PHE A 22 -9.41 -7.91 -32.15
N ALA A 23 -9.00 -8.64 -31.12
CA ALA A 23 -9.57 -8.52 -29.80
C ALA A 23 -9.28 -7.09 -29.30
N GLU A 24 -10.35 -6.32 -29.11
CA GLU A 24 -10.30 -4.99 -28.48
C GLU A 24 -9.77 -5.16 -27.06
N ALA A 25 -8.80 -4.33 -26.67
CA ALA A 25 -8.20 -4.39 -25.34
C ALA A 25 -9.28 -4.23 -24.26
N PRO A 26 -9.12 -4.83 -23.06
CA PRO A 26 -10.14 -4.77 -22.02
C PRO A 26 -10.43 -3.31 -21.64
N ASP A 27 -11.70 -2.92 -21.66
CA ASP A 27 -12.22 -1.57 -21.41
C ASP A 27 -11.94 -1.05 -19.97
N ASP A 28 -11.38 -1.89 -19.09
CA ASP A 28 -10.88 -1.53 -17.76
C ASP A 28 -9.81 -0.42 -17.79
N ASP A 29 -9.09 -0.30 -18.91
CA ASP A 29 -8.09 0.75 -19.15
C ASP A 29 -8.74 2.15 -19.24
N VAL A 30 -9.90 2.25 -19.91
CA VAL A 30 -10.61 3.54 -20.10
C VAL A 30 -11.15 4.06 -18.78
N TYR A 31 -11.77 3.20 -17.97
CA TYR A 31 -12.28 3.62 -16.66
C TYR A 31 -11.15 4.13 -15.77
N THR A 32 -10.10 3.31 -15.60
CA THR A 32 -9.03 3.57 -14.64
C THR A 32 -8.20 4.80 -15.03
N HIS A 33 -7.90 4.97 -16.32
CA HIS A 33 -7.00 6.04 -16.79
C HIS A 33 -7.71 7.29 -17.30
N GLN A 34 -8.98 7.22 -17.70
CA GLN A 34 -9.69 8.35 -18.30
C GLN A 34 -10.90 8.80 -17.47
N ILE A 35 -11.75 7.87 -17.02
CA ILE A 35 -12.99 8.23 -16.30
C ILE A 35 -12.71 8.55 -14.83
N LYS A 36 -12.02 7.66 -14.11
CA LYS A 36 -11.74 7.80 -12.69
C LYS A 36 -10.99 9.12 -12.36
N PRO A 37 -10.00 9.58 -13.13
CA PRO A 37 -9.38 10.89 -12.89
C PRO A 37 -10.36 12.07 -13.03
N ILE A 38 -11.33 12.00 -13.96
CA ILE A 38 -12.37 13.01 -14.10
C ILE A 38 -13.26 13.02 -12.86
N LEU A 39 -13.75 11.86 -12.44
CA LEU A 39 -14.60 11.73 -11.24
C LEU A 39 -13.87 12.19 -9.99
N ARG A 40 -12.59 11.82 -9.83
CA ARG A 40 -11.75 12.26 -8.71
C ARG A 40 -11.61 13.78 -8.67
N ALA A 41 -11.32 14.39 -9.80
CA ALA A 41 -11.09 15.83 -9.89
C ALA A 41 -12.37 16.66 -9.76
N ARG A 42 -13.53 16.14 -10.19
CA ARG A 42 -14.76 16.92 -10.32
C ARG A 42 -15.88 16.52 -9.35
N CYS A 43 -15.82 15.32 -8.77
CA CYS A 43 -16.97 14.75 -8.04
C CYS A 43 -16.65 14.38 -6.58
N TYR A 44 -15.46 13.87 -6.27
CA TYR A 44 -15.17 13.27 -4.96
C TYR A 44 -15.29 14.26 -3.79
N ALA A 45 -15.05 15.55 -4.06
CA ALA A 45 -15.20 16.60 -3.04
C ALA A 45 -16.61 16.63 -2.42
N CYS A 46 -17.65 16.21 -3.15
CA CYS A 46 -19.03 16.15 -2.66
C CYS A 46 -19.66 14.76 -2.68
N HIS A 47 -19.09 13.81 -3.44
CA HIS A 47 -19.61 12.45 -3.63
C HIS A 47 -18.50 11.39 -3.42
N GLY A 48 -17.71 11.55 -2.36
CA GLY A 48 -16.56 10.71 -2.03
C GLY A 48 -16.53 10.32 -0.55
N ALA A 49 -15.35 10.02 -0.01
CA ALA A 49 -15.19 9.55 1.36
C ALA A 49 -15.68 10.55 2.42
N LEU A 50 -15.33 11.82 2.25
CA LEU A 50 -15.57 12.89 3.22
C LEU A 50 -16.99 13.46 3.18
N LYS A 51 -17.68 13.35 2.04
CA LYS A 51 -19.02 13.91 1.84
C LYS A 51 -19.76 13.09 0.80
N GLN A 52 -21.02 12.79 1.10
CA GLN A 52 -21.89 11.95 0.28
C GLN A 52 -23.20 12.69 0.03
N ALA A 53 -23.13 13.77 -0.75
CA ALA A 53 -24.31 14.54 -1.10
C ALA A 53 -25.31 13.63 -1.86
N ALA A 54 -26.59 13.68 -1.45
CA ALA A 54 -27.65 12.79 -1.90
C ALA A 54 -27.36 11.28 -1.69
N GLY A 55 -26.56 10.94 -0.69
CA GLY A 55 -26.16 9.55 -0.41
C GLY A 55 -25.32 8.91 -1.53
N LEU A 56 -24.75 9.72 -2.43
CA LEU A 56 -24.04 9.23 -3.62
C LEU A 56 -22.52 9.14 -3.39
N ARG A 57 -21.95 8.01 -3.80
CA ARG A 57 -20.50 7.76 -3.89
C ARG A 57 -20.10 7.52 -5.35
N LEU A 58 -19.12 8.28 -5.84
CA LEU A 58 -18.62 8.22 -7.22
C LEU A 58 -17.18 7.72 -7.31
N ASP A 59 -16.63 7.24 -6.21
CA ASP A 59 -15.22 6.88 -6.08
C ASP A 59 -14.88 5.43 -6.38
N THR A 60 -15.92 4.60 -6.54
CA THR A 60 -15.80 3.25 -7.07
C THR A 60 -16.86 2.96 -8.10
N GLY A 61 -16.56 2.12 -9.08
CA GLY A 61 -17.54 1.69 -10.07
C GLY A 61 -18.74 0.94 -9.47
N ARG A 62 -18.55 0.19 -8.39
CA ARG A 62 -19.66 -0.44 -7.65
C ARG A 62 -20.62 0.61 -7.09
N ALA A 63 -20.09 1.61 -6.40
CA ALA A 63 -20.92 2.67 -5.82
C ALA A 63 -21.66 3.50 -6.89
N ILE A 64 -21.01 3.76 -8.04
CA ILE A 64 -21.66 4.43 -9.17
C ILE A 64 -22.88 3.63 -9.68
N ARG A 65 -22.78 2.30 -9.71
CA ARG A 65 -23.89 1.40 -10.11
C ARG A 65 -24.98 1.29 -9.05
N GLU A 66 -24.62 1.32 -7.76
CA GLU A 66 -25.59 1.36 -6.65
C GLU A 66 -26.45 2.63 -6.71
N GLY A 67 -25.84 3.76 -7.11
CA GLY A 67 -26.53 5.01 -7.34
C GLY A 67 -26.63 5.91 -6.12
N SER A 68 -27.65 6.77 -6.11
CA SER A 68 -27.92 7.74 -5.05
C SER A 68 -29.17 7.36 -4.26
N GLU A 69 -29.50 8.10 -3.21
CA GLU A 69 -30.78 7.96 -2.51
C GLU A 69 -32.00 8.21 -3.42
N ASN A 70 -31.80 8.89 -4.55
CA ASN A 70 -32.82 9.17 -5.57
C ASN A 70 -32.84 8.12 -6.70
N GLY A 71 -32.09 7.03 -6.57
CA GLY A 71 -32.02 5.93 -7.53
C GLY A 71 -30.77 5.94 -8.41
N GLN A 72 -30.84 5.16 -9.49
CA GLN A 72 -29.72 4.95 -10.42
C GLN A 72 -29.32 6.25 -11.13
N ILE A 73 -28.01 6.48 -11.22
CA ILE A 73 -27.45 7.69 -11.84
C ILE A 73 -26.91 7.47 -13.25
N ILE A 74 -26.68 6.21 -13.62
CA ILE A 74 -26.21 5.79 -14.94
C ILE A 74 -27.28 4.91 -15.60
N SER A 75 -27.56 5.18 -16.87
CA SER A 75 -28.41 4.34 -17.72
C SER A 75 -27.88 4.43 -19.14
N ALA A 76 -27.81 3.30 -19.84
CA ALA A 76 -27.42 3.28 -21.26
C ALA A 76 -28.61 3.59 -22.19
N ASP A 77 -29.86 3.43 -21.71
CA ASP A 77 -31.06 3.62 -22.52
C ASP A 77 -32.24 4.19 -21.71
N PRO A 78 -32.74 5.41 -22.03
CA PRO A 78 -32.11 6.38 -22.91
C PRO A 78 -30.91 7.06 -22.20
N ILE A 79 -29.75 7.10 -22.87
CA ILE A 79 -28.50 7.65 -22.31
C ILE A 79 -28.64 9.09 -21.81
N ASP A 80 -29.43 9.92 -22.48
CA ASP A 80 -29.62 11.32 -22.11
C ASP A 80 -30.46 11.50 -20.83
N SER A 81 -31.16 10.46 -20.36
CA SER A 81 -31.85 10.48 -19.07
C SER A 81 -30.99 10.00 -17.91
N ALA A 82 -29.76 9.55 -18.17
CA ALA A 82 -28.82 9.20 -17.10
C ALA A 82 -28.58 10.44 -16.24
N THR A 83 -28.95 10.38 -14.95
CA THR A 83 -28.85 11.54 -14.05
C THR A 83 -27.44 12.11 -14.01
N LEU A 84 -26.41 11.27 -14.09
CA LEU A 84 -25.01 11.72 -14.15
C LEU A 84 -24.78 12.66 -15.33
N LEU A 85 -25.21 12.27 -16.55
CA LEU A 85 -25.04 13.09 -17.75
C LEU A 85 -25.90 14.35 -17.68
N ALA A 86 -27.18 14.21 -17.32
CA ALA A 86 -28.10 15.34 -17.20
C ALA A 86 -27.57 16.42 -16.23
N ARG A 87 -26.98 16.01 -15.10
CA ARG A 87 -26.41 16.94 -14.11
C ARG A 87 -25.13 17.62 -14.60
N VAL A 88 -24.22 16.90 -15.27
CA VAL A 88 -22.97 17.54 -15.75
C VAL A 88 -23.16 18.40 -17.00
N THR A 89 -24.27 18.23 -17.72
CA THR A 89 -24.63 19.05 -18.90
C THR A 89 -25.76 20.05 -18.65
N ALA A 90 -26.27 20.16 -17.42
CA ALA A 90 -27.34 21.11 -17.11
C ALA A 90 -26.88 22.55 -17.38
N THR A 91 -27.79 23.37 -17.92
CA THR A 91 -27.55 24.79 -18.19
C THR A 91 -27.88 25.69 -16.99
N ASP A 92 -28.74 25.20 -16.09
CA ASP A 92 -29.05 25.84 -14.83
C ASP A 92 -27.93 25.57 -13.81
N ASP A 93 -27.26 26.64 -13.35
CA ASP A 93 -26.13 26.55 -12.43
C ASP A 93 -26.49 25.93 -11.08
N ASP A 94 -27.74 26.07 -10.62
CA ASP A 94 -28.21 25.46 -9.37
C ASP A 94 -28.37 23.93 -9.48
N GLN A 95 -28.49 23.43 -10.71
CA GLN A 95 -28.65 22.00 -11.00
C GLN A 95 -27.39 21.35 -11.57
N ARG A 96 -26.48 22.16 -12.13
CA ARG A 96 -25.26 21.72 -12.80
C ARG A 96 -24.23 21.19 -11.81
N MET A 97 -23.64 20.05 -12.18
CA MET A 97 -22.50 19.47 -11.47
C MET A 97 -21.20 19.68 -12.25
N PRO A 98 -20.07 20.00 -11.58
CA PRO A 98 -19.99 20.33 -10.16
C PRO A 98 -20.63 21.70 -9.84
N PRO A 99 -21.21 21.88 -8.63
CA PRO A 99 -21.92 23.11 -8.26
C PRO A 99 -20.96 24.28 -8.02
N GLN A 100 -19.71 23.95 -7.65
CA GLN A 100 -18.62 24.90 -7.54
C GLN A 100 -17.47 24.39 -8.41
N GLY A 101 -16.85 25.29 -9.16
CA GLY A 101 -15.74 24.97 -10.06
C GLY A 101 -16.14 24.93 -11.54
N GLN A 102 -15.14 24.68 -12.38
CA GLN A 102 -15.33 24.69 -13.83
C GLN A 102 -16.23 23.52 -14.28
N PRO A 103 -17.14 23.76 -15.24
CA PRO A 103 -17.88 22.70 -15.92
C PRO A 103 -16.93 21.64 -16.51
N LEU A 104 -17.45 20.44 -16.71
CA LEU A 104 -16.74 19.45 -17.51
C LEU A 104 -16.62 19.97 -18.95
N THR A 105 -15.46 19.73 -19.55
CA THR A 105 -15.25 20.03 -20.96
C THR A 105 -16.09 19.08 -21.83
N SER A 106 -16.41 19.49 -23.06
CA SER A 106 -17.17 18.65 -24.00
C SER A 106 -16.51 17.29 -24.25
N SER A 107 -15.18 17.21 -24.23
CA SER A 107 -14.44 15.95 -24.36
C SER A 107 -14.61 15.04 -23.14
N GLN A 108 -14.61 15.60 -21.92
CA GLN A 108 -14.87 14.84 -20.69
C GLN A 108 -16.32 14.33 -20.64
N VAL A 109 -17.28 15.16 -21.03
CA VAL A 109 -18.69 14.72 -21.16
C VAL A 109 -18.83 13.61 -22.19
N ALA A 110 -18.16 13.73 -23.35
CA ALA A 110 -18.17 12.70 -24.37
C ALA A 110 -17.52 11.38 -23.90
N LEU A 111 -16.47 11.44 -23.07
CA LEU A 111 -15.85 10.27 -22.44
C LEU A 111 -16.83 9.57 -21.48
N LEU A 112 -17.45 10.33 -20.58
CA LEU A 112 -18.46 9.78 -19.65
C LEU A 112 -19.62 9.13 -20.41
N ARG A 113 -20.12 9.79 -21.47
CA ARG A 113 -21.17 9.26 -22.34
C ARG A 113 -20.78 7.92 -22.96
N ARG A 114 -19.59 7.84 -23.57
CA ARG A 114 -19.10 6.59 -24.19
C ARG A 114 -18.96 5.46 -23.17
N TRP A 115 -18.38 5.77 -22.02
CA TRP A 115 -18.19 4.79 -20.95
C TRP A 115 -19.53 4.24 -20.42
N ILE A 116 -20.54 5.09 -20.21
CA ILE A 116 -21.88 4.63 -19.79
C ILE A 116 -22.52 3.77 -20.87
N LEU A 117 -22.43 4.17 -22.14
CA LEU A 117 -22.94 3.37 -23.28
C LEU A 117 -22.25 2.01 -23.41
N ALA A 118 -20.96 1.92 -23.06
CA ALA A 118 -20.20 0.67 -23.00
C ALA A 118 -20.52 -0.20 -21.77
N GLY A 119 -21.51 0.20 -20.95
CA GLY A 119 -21.96 -0.56 -19.78
C GLY A 119 -21.29 -0.13 -18.47
N ALA A 120 -20.60 1.00 -18.45
CA ALA A 120 -19.94 1.56 -17.26
C ALA A 120 -19.02 0.55 -16.56
N GLN A 121 -18.18 -0.12 -17.35
CA GLN A 121 -17.25 -1.14 -16.86
C GLN A 121 -16.24 -0.53 -15.88
N SER A 122 -15.89 -1.29 -14.85
CA SER A 122 -14.95 -0.88 -13.80
C SER A 122 -14.32 -2.12 -13.17
N PRO A 123 -13.10 -2.03 -12.60
CA PRO A 123 -12.52 -3.11 -11.82
C PRO A 123 -13.46 -3.62 -10.73
N GLN A 124 -13.59 -4.94 -10.59
CA GLN A 124 -14.50 -5.55 -9.61
C GLN A 124 -14.00 -5.46 -8.16
N ASN A 125 -12.68 -5.35 -7.98
CA ASN A 125 -11.99 -5.34 -6.69
C ASN A 125 -11.57 -3.92 -6.27
N GLU A 126 -12.21 -2.89 -6.81
CA GLU A 126 -11.94 -1.51 -6.43
C GLU A 126 -12.42 -1.25 -5.00
N LEU A 127 -11.50 -0.76 -4.17
CA LEU A 127 -11.80 -0.35 -2.81
C LEU A 127 -12.18 1.13 -2.79
N PRO A 128 -13.21 1.51 -2.01
CA PRO A 128 -13.56 2.91 -1.82
C PRO A 128 -12.42 3.69 -1.15
N GLU A 129 -12.33 5.00 -1.43
CA GLU A 129 -11.47 5.87 -0.64
C GLU A 129 -11.91 5.81 0.82
N GLU A 130 -10.95 5.51 1.69
CA GLU A 130 -11.14 5.54 3.13
C GLU A 130 -11.40 6.99 3.56
N ASP A 131 -12.22 7.16 4.60
CA ASP A 131 -12.33 8.45 5.24
C ASP A 131 -10.97 8.77 5.89
N PRO A 132 -10.27 9.83 5.46
CA PRO A 132 -8.96 10.16 6.01
C PRO A 132 -9.03 10.48 7.50
N GLN A 133 -10.20 10.83 8.06
CA GLN A 133 -10.36 10.99 9.51
C GLN A 133 -10.19 9.67 10.25
N GLN A 134 -10.45 8.52 9.61
CA GLN A 134 -10.29 7.18 10.18
C GLN A 134 -8.83 6.70 10.16
N HIS A 135 -7.91 7.45 9.53
CA HIS A 135 -6.51 7.10 9.54
C HIS A 135 -5.97 7.09 10.98
N TRP A 136 -5.21 6.04 11.35
CA TRP A 136 -4.75 5.78 12.72
C TRP A 136 -4.05 6.99 13.39
N ALA A 137 -3.37 7.82 12.60
CA ALA A 137 -2.65 8.99 13.08
C ALA A 137 -3.56 10.13 13.56
N PHE A 138 -4.83 10.18 13.12
CA PHE A 138 -5.82 11.16 13.56
C PHE A 138 -6.78 10.62 14.62
N GLN A 139 -6.68 9.33 14.92
CA GLN A 139 -7.45 8.70 15.98
C GLN A 139 -6.77 8.93 17.32
N LYS A 140 -7.55 9.29 18.34
CA LYS A 140 -7.03 9.43 19.70
C LYS A 140 -6.55 8.05 20.17
N PRO A 141 -5.26 7.88 20.54
CA PRO A 141 -4.79 6.61 21.07
C PRO A 141 -5.57 6.25 22.33
N GLN A 142 -6.12 5.04 22.35
CA GLN A 142 -6.81 4.49 23.51
C GLN A 142 -5.91 3.47 24.19
N ARG A 143 -5.87 3.49 25.52
CA ARG A 143 -5.13 2.48 26.27
C ARG A 143 -5.92 1.18 26.24
N PRO A 144 -5.40 0.11 25.61
CA PRO A 144 -6.10 -1.18 25.59
C PRO A 144 -6.09 -1.81 26.98
N THR A 145 -7.09 -2.65 27.25
CA THR A 145 -7.06 -3.54 28.42
C THR A 145 -5.99 -4.59 28.22
N LEU A 146 -5.30 -4.96 29.29
CA LEU A 146 -4.31 -6.03 29.23
C LEU A 146 -5.01 -7.37 29.02
N PRO A 147 -4.50 -8.23 28.12
CA PRO A 147 -5.07 -9.56 27.93
C PRO A 147 -4.82 -10.44 29.16
N ALA A 148 -5.75 -11.37 29.41
CA ALA A 148 -5.51 -12.44 30.37
C ALA A 148 -4.50 -13.43 29.78
N VAL A 149 -3.56 -13.87 30.61
CA VAL A 149 -2.46 -14.76 30.23
C VAL A 149 -2.36 -15.92 31.21
N THR A 150 -1.83 -17.06 30.75
CA THR A 150 -1.72 -18.26 31.61
C THR A 150 -0.70 -18.10 32.74
N ASN A 151 0.35 -17.30 32.53
CA ASN A 151 1.34 -16.95 33.54
C ASN A 151 1.44 -15.43 33.73
N PRO A 152 0.74 -14.85 34.72
CA PRO A 152 0.73 -13.41 34.95
C PRO A 152 2.01 -12.87 35.60
N ASP A 153 2.91 -13.73 36.10
CA ASP A 153 4.15 -13.32 36.78
C ASP A 153 5.34 -13.15 35.81
N TRP A 154 5.25 -13.69 34.59
CA TRP A 154 6.32 -13.57 33.58
C TRP A 154 6.41 -12.16 32.93
N PRO A 155 5.30 -11.48 32.60
CA PRO A 155 5.36 -10.13 32.04
C PRO A 155 6.06 -9.10 32.95
N ASN A 156 7.14 -8.47 32.47
CA ASN A 156 7.84 -7.40 33.19
C ASN A 156 7.20 -6.02 32.93
N ASN A 157 6.49 -5.88 31.80
CA ASN A 157 5.80 -4.64 31.43
C ASN A 157 4.47 -4.94 30.68
N PRO A 158 3.60 -3.93 30.47
CA PRO A 158 2.32 -4.09 29.79
C PRO A 158 2.38 -4.72 28.38
N ILE A 159 3.46 -4.51 27.62
CA ILE A 159 3.65 -5.08 26.29
C ILE A 159 3.81 -6.59 26.38
N ASP A 160 4.49 -7.08 27.41
CA ASP A 160 4.76 -8.51 27.60
C ASP A 160 3.47 -9.31 27.81
N PHE A 161 2.40 -8.71 28.32
CA PHE A 161 1.08 -9.35 28.37
C PHE A 161 0.54 -9.66 26.98
N PHE A 162 0.69 -8.74 26.02
CA PHE A 162 0.25 -8.97 24.63
C PHE A 162 1.11 -10.03 23.93
N VAL A 163 2.41 -10.06 24.22
CA VAL A 163 3.33 -11.08 23.72
C VAL A 163 2.97 -12.45 24.30
N HIS A 164 2.78 -12.54 25.62
CA HIS A 164 2.42 -13.79 26.28
C HIS A 164 1.03 -14.29 25.85
N ALA A 165 0.06 -13.40 25.68
CA ALA A 165 -1.24 -13.78 25.13
C ALA A 165 -1.14 -14.33 23.70
N HIS A 166 -0.12 -13.93 22.92
CA HIS A 166 0.15 -14.56 21.64
C HIS A 166 0.79 -15.94 21.82
N TYR A 167 1.73 -16.11 22.75
CA TYR A 167 2.29 -17.42 23.10
C TYR A 167 1.22 -18.42 23.54
N ASP A 168 0.28 -17.99 24.40
CA ASP A 168 -0.85 -18.81 24.83
C ASP A 168 -1.69 -19.31 23.64
N ARG A 169 -1.97 -18.43 22.66
CA ARG A 169 -2.71 -18.81 21.44
C ARG A 169 -1.96 -19.82 20.57
N GLN A 170 -0.63 -19.78 20.59
CA GLN A 170 0.23 -20.65 19.80
C GLN A 170 0.69 -21.89 20.57
N GLY A 171 0.32 -22.04 21.85
CA GLY A 171 0.82 -23.11 22.71
C GLY A 171 2.34 -23.05 22.94
N LEU A 172 2.92 -21.85 22.89
CA LEU A 172 4.34 -21.62 23.11
C LEU A 172 4.62 -21.27 24.58
N SER A 173 5.81 -21.60 25.04
CA SER A 173 6.30 -21.17 26.36
C SER A 173 7.50 -20.25 26.19
N PRO A 174 7.60 -19.16 26.99
CA PRO A 174 8.78 -18.32 27.02
C PRO A 174 10.05 -19.11 27.32
N THR A 175 11.16 -18.67 26.75
CA THR A 175 12.49 -19.20 27.11
C THR A 175 13.03 -18.50 28.35
N LEU A 176 13.97 -19.14 29.05
CA LEU A 176 14.66 -18.53 30.18
C LEU A 176 15.49 -17.33 29.72
N ASP A 177 15.70 -16.40 30.64
CA ASP A 177 16.62 -15.28 30.42
C ASP A 177 18.04 -15.78 30.12
N ALA A 178 18.76 -14.98 29.32
CA ALA A 178 20.17 -15.23 29.04
C ALA A 178 20.98 -15.21 30.34
N THR A 179 22.07 -15.98 30.39
CA THR A 179 22.98 -15.90 31.53
C THR A 179 23.56 -14.48 31.64
N PRO A 180 23.95 -14.01 32.84
CA PRO A 180 24.50 -12.67 33.00
C PRO A 180 25.68 -12.36 32.06
N ALA A 181 26.53 -13.36 31.79
CA ALA A 181 27.65 -13.22 30.87
C ALA A 181 27.20 -13.03 29.41
N GLU A 182 26.20 -13.80 28.96
CA GLU A 182 25.62 -13.66 27.63
C GLU A 182 24.88 -12.34 27.46
N LEU A 183 24.11 -11.94 28.48
CA LEU A 183 23.37 -10.68 28.49
C LEU A 183 24.32 -9.49 28.34
N LEU A 184 25.38 -9.44 29.15
CA LEU A 184 26.39 -8.38 29.06
C LEU A 184 27.10 -8.39 27.71
N ARG A 185 27.48 -9.56 27.20
CA ARG A 185 28.13 -9.68 25.90
C ARG A 185 27.24 -9.16 24.77
N ARG A 186 25.95 -9.49 24.77
CA ARG A 186 24.99 -9.04 23.75
C ARG A 186 24.88 -7.52 23.73
N VAL A 187 24.69 -6.88 24.89
CA VAL A 187 24.51 -5.42 24.93
C VAL A 187 25.77 -4.66 24.52
N PHE A 188 26.96 -5.16 24.88
CA PHE A 188 28.24 -4.59 24.43
C PHE A 188 28.38 -4.67 22.91
N LEU A 189 28.12 -5.83 22.32
CA LEU A 189 28.20 -6.02 20.87
C LEU A 189 27.15 -5.21 20.11
N ASP A 190 25.94 -5.08 20.64
CA ASP A 190 24.88 -4.30 20.02
C ASP A 190 25.21 -2.80 20.03
N LEU A 191 25.59 -2.26 21.19
CA LEU A 191 25.81 -0.83 21.36
C LEU A 191 27.16 -0.36 20.82
N THR A 192 28.23 -1.14 20.98
CA THR A 192 29.59 -0.70 20.63
C THR A 192 30.24 -1.54 19.54
N GLY A 193 29.71 -2.75 19.24
CA GLY A 193 30.31 -3.67 18.29
C GLY A 193 31.52 -4.43 18.83
N LEU A 194 31.90 -4.21 20.09
CA LEU A 194 33.02 -4.84 20.77
C LEU A 194 32.52 -5.71 21.91
N PRO A 195 33.20 -6.83 22.25
CA PRO A 195 32.87 -7.60 23.44
C PRO A 195 33.29 -6.87 24.72
N PRO A 196 32.69 -7.21 25.89
CA PRO A 196 33.15 -6.68 27.18
C PRO A 196 34.55 -7.18 27.50
N THR A 197 35.31 -6.39 28.26
CA THR A 197 36.59 -6.82 28.83
C THR A 197 36.39 -7.88 29.92
N PRO A 198 37.40 -8.73 30.22
CA PRO A 198 37.32 -9.69 31.32
C PRO A 198 36.95 -9.04 32.67
N GLU A 199 37.47 -7.84 32.95
CA GLU A 199 37.21 -7.10 34.18
C GLU A 199 35.76 -6.60 34.25
N GLN A 200 35.23 -6.07 33.15
CA GLN A 200 33.82 -5.66 33.05
C GLN A 200 32.88 -6.85 33.24
N LEU A 201 33.22 -7.99 32.64
CA LEU A 201 32.44 -9.22 32.79
C LEU A 201 32.47 -9.74 34.23
N ALA A 202 33.64 -9.78 34.86
CA ALA A 202 33.78 -10.17 36.26
C ALA A 202 32.99 -9.23 37.20
N ARG A 203 33.04 -7.92 36.94
CA ARG A 203 32.31 -6.91 37.70
C ARG A 203 30.80 -7.15 37.65
N PHE A 204 30.23 -7.37 36.46
CA PHE A 204 28.79 -7.61 36.31
C PHE A 204 28.36 -8.94 36.92
N THR A 205 29.08 -10.03 36.60
CA THR A 205 28.71 -11.38 37.02
C THR A 205 28.78 -11.59 38.53
N ALA A 206 29.58 -10.82 39.27
CA ALA A 206 29.61 -10.84 40.72
C ALA A 206 28.27 -10.37 41.35
N HIS A 207 27.58 -9.41 40.71
CA HIS A 207 26.33 -8.82 41.18
C HIS A 207 25.40 -8.49 40.01
N PRO A 208 24.74 -9.49 39.38
CA PRO A 208 23.99 -9.31 38.14
C PRO A 208 22.56 -8.83 38.42
N THR A 209 22.41 -7.57 38.84
CA THR A 209 21.11 -6.94 39.07
C THR A 209 20.71 -6.05 37.89
N ASP A 210 19.40 -5.80 37.74
CA ASP A 210 18.88 -4.89 36.71
C ASP A 210 19.49 -3.49 36.77
N ASP A 211 19.68 -2.95 37.97
CA ASP A 211 20.29 -1.63 38.16
C ASP A 211 21.76 -1.62 37.73
N HIS A 212 22.50 -2.70 38.01
CA HIS A 212 23.88 -2.82 37.55
C HIS A 212 23.95 -2.95 36.02
N TYR A 213 23.02 -3.71 35.43
CA TYR A 213 22.90 -3.80 33.98
C TYR A 213 22.60 -2.44 33.34
N ARG A 214 21.64 -1.68 33.89
CA ARG A 214 21.32 -0.31 33.41
C ARG A 214 22.53 0.62 33.50
N HIS A 215 23.32 0.53 34.57
CA HIS A 215 24.54 1.33 34.68
C HIS A 215 25.54 1.03 33.57
N PHE A 216 25.75 -0.24 33.22
CA PHE A 216 26.57 -0.61 32.06
C PHE A 216 25.98 -0.07 30.75
N VAL A 217 24.66 -0.13 30.56
CA VAL A 217 24.00 0.43 29.37
C VAL A 217 24.27 1.93 29.26
N ASP A 218 24.13 2.68 30.35
CA ASP A 218 24.39 4.12 30.37
C ASP A 218 25.87 4.44 30.09
N GLU A 219 26.81 3.68 30.67
CA GLU A 219 28.25 3.79 30.37
C GLU A 219 28.53 3.56 28.87
N LEU A 220 27.91 2.54 28.27
CA LEU A 220 28.08 2.20 26.86
C LEU A 220 27.50 3.29 25.95
N LEU A 221 26.28 3.76 26.22
CA LEU A 221 25.63 4.82 25.45
C LEU A 221 26.40 6.14 25.49
N ALA A 222 27.05 6.43 26.62
CA ALA A 222 27.90 7.61 26.79
C ALA A 222 29.30 7.47 26.16
N SER A 223 29.70 6.26 25.74
CA SER A 223 31.03 5.99 25.22
C SER A 223 31.23 6.51 23.78
N PRO A 224 32.45 6.94 23.39
CA PRO A 224 32.77 7.25 22.01
C PRO A 224 32.49 6.09 21.05
N GLN A 225 32.70 4.85 21.50
CA GLN A 225 32.52 3.63 20.70
C GLN A 225 31.07 3.42 20.27
N TYR A 226 30.09 3.86 21.07
CA TYR A 226 28.69 3.87 20.66
C TYR A 226 28.46 4.81 19.47
N GLY A 227 29.04 6.01 19.52
CA GLY A 227 29.02 6.97 18.40
C GLY A 227 29.70 6.41 17.15
N GLU A 228 30.88 5.79 17.31
CA GLU A 228 31.60 5.12 16.21
C GLU A 228 30.78 3.98 15.60
N ARG A 229 30.13 3.15 16.44
CA ARG A 229 29.27 2.04 16.00
C ARG A 229 28.11 2.54 15.13
N TRP A 230 27.40 3.56 15.59
CA TRP A 230 26.25 4.14 14.88
C TRP A 230 26.65 4.96 13.65
N GLY A 231 27.77 5.66 13.72
CA GLY A 231 28.32 6.43 12.59
C GLY A 231 28.52 5.56 11.35
N ARG A 232 28.95 4.29 11.50
CA ARG A 232 29.12 3.37 10.35
C ARG A 232 27.85 3.17 9.53
N HIS A 233 26.67 3.10 10.15
CA HIS A 233 25.41 2.97 9.41
C HIS A 233 25.14 4.19 8.52
N TRP A 234 25.57 5.37 8.95
CA TRP A 234 25.51 6.58 8.15
C TRP A 234 26.61 6.65 7.09
N LEU A 235 27.81 6.12 7.36
CA LEU A 235 28.90 6.09 6.38
C LEU A 235 28.58 5.20 5.16
N ASP A 236 27.79 4.15 5.34
CA ASP A 236 27.28 3.33 4.24
C ASP A 236 26.35 4.14 3.32
N LEU A 237 25.50 5.02 3.88
CA LEU A 237 24.62 5.91 3.11
C LEU A 237 25.37 7.10 2.51
N ALA A 238 26.30 7.68 3.27
CA ALA A 238 27.08 8.83 2.87
C ALA A 238 28.11 8.48 1.78
N ARG A 239 28.31 7.18 1.50
CA ARG A 239 29.36 6.63 0.62
C ARG A 239 30.70 7.24 0.98
N PHE A 240 31.44 6.60 1.89
CA PHE A 240 32.81 6.98 2.24
C PHE A 240 33.53 7.59 1.02
N GLY A 241 33.78 8.90 1.10
CA GLY A 241 33.81 9.79 -0.05
C GLY A 241 34.88 9.47 -1.08
N GLU A 242 34.50 8.75 -2.13
CA GLU A 242 35.07 8.91 -3.48
C GLU A 242 34.09 9.61 -4.43
N SER A 243 33.15 10.42 -3.91
CA SER A 243 32.36 11.33 -4.75
C SER A 243 33.04 12.69 -4.83
N ASP A 244 33.01 13.34 -6.00
CA ASP A 244 33.60 14.65 -6.25
C ASP A 244 32.83 15.82 -5.60
N GLY A 245 32.25 15.61 -4.41
CA GLY A 245 31.66 16.60 -3.51
C GLY A 245 31.28 17.95 -4.14
N PHE A 246 29.98 18.10 -4.39
CA PHE A 246 29.25 19.28 -4.91
C PHE A 246 28.92 19.24 -6.42
N GLU A 247 27.61 19.35 -6.71
CA GLU A 247 26.93 19.40 -8.02
C GLU A 247 26.81 18.13 -8.90
N ARG A 248 27.61 17.06 -8.76
CA ARG A 248 27.44 15.87 -9.65
C ARG A 248 27.64 14.53 -8.94
N ASN A 249 26.61 13.68 -8.99
CA ASN A 249 26.61 12.33 -8.47
C ASN A 249 26.88 11.33 -9.62
N ASN A 250 28.09 11.39 -10.19
CA ASN A 250 28.51 10.51 -11.29
C ASN A 250 29.33 9.32 -10.78
N VAL A 251 29.26 8.20 -11.49
CA VAL A 251 30.07 7.01 -11.22
C VAL A 251 31.53 7.29 -11.63
N ARG A 252 32.48 7.06 -10.72
CA ARG A 252 33.92 7.03 -11.03
C ARG A 252 34.26 5.68 -11.64
N ASN A 253 34.84 5.70 -12.83
CA ASN A 253 35.46 4.52 -13.44
C ASN A 253 36.97 4.59 -13.17
N ASN A 254 37.50 3.52 -12.57
CA ASN A 254 38.93 3.32 -12.31
C ASN A 254 39.71 3.13 -13.61
#